data_AF-A4C135-F1
#
_entry.id   AF-A4C135-F1
#
_cell.length_a   1.000
_cell.length_b   1.000
_cell.length_c   1.000
_cell.angle_alpha   90.00
_cell.angle_beta   90.00
_cell.angle_gamma   90.00
#
_symmetry.space_group_name_H-M   'P 1'
#
loop_
_entity.id
_entity.type
_entity.pdbx_description
1 polymer ?
#
loop_
_entity_poly.entity_id
_entity_poly.type
_entity_poly.pdbx_seq_one_letter_code
_entity_poly.pdbx_strand_id
1 'polypeptide(L)'
;MRDDFTTKTKDIMAKRVGFTCSNPECQMLTVGPNSDENKNTSIGVAAHITAASKKGPRYDENLSSKERQGITNGVWLCQSCSVLIDRDTGKFSIELLKKWRDNAEKKASERLNTQLGKGAMFVDNKDMESIKPNGYYEKEFNGQKVKYFLDGKFLHVEHEQAAGIIAYYVMDEAGNIVEHKWPFPLEQYELIIQPDLILKVVPEILTNGLRKETVYMKWGKVAVIIRNSQKQLVHFHVEKGFTINHVEKKIWINPPEFN
;
A
#
# COMPACT_ATOMS: atom_id res chain seq x y z
N MET A 1 -39.97 5.16 25.70
CA MET A 1 -38.54 5.43 25.95
C MET A 1 -37.74 4.87 24.78
N ARG A 2 -36.73 5.61 24.29
CA ARG A 2 -35.91 5.23 23.12
C ARG A 2 -34.49 4.97 23.62
N ASP A 3 -33.92 3.83 23.24
CA ASP A 3 -32.58 3.39 23.62
C ASP A 3 -31.50 4.05 22.75
N ASP A 4 -31.38 5.38 22.86
CA ASP A 4 -30.44 6.16 22.06
C ASP A 4 -28.98 5.97 22.51
N PHE A 5 -28.05 6.03 21.55
CA PHE A 5 -26.62 5.97 21.84
C PHE A 5 -26.17 7.16 22.70
N THR A 6 -25.30 6.91 23.67
CA THR A 6 -24.62 7.98 24.42
C THR A 6 -23.73 8.81 23.50
N THR A 7 -23.45 10.06 23.87
CA THR A 7 -22.52 10.92 23.12
C THR A 7 -21.15 10.27 22.94
N LYS A 8 -20.65 9.57 23.97
CA LYS A 8 -19.38 8.83 23.91
C LYS A 8 -19.44 7.71 22.87
N THR A 9 -20.52 6.94 22.82
CA THR A 9 -20.69 5.87 21.82
C THR A 9 -20.70 6.44 20.40
N LYS A 10 -21.40 7.55 20.17
CA LYS A 10 -21.46 8.23 18.86
C LYS A 10 -20.08 8.71 18.40
N ASP A 11 -19.34 9.35 19.29
CA ASP A 11 -17.98 9.85 19.02
C ASP A 11 -17.00 8.72 18.67
N ILE A 12 -17.01 7.64 19.47
CA ILE A 12 -16.18 6.45 19.18
C ILE A 12 -16.54 5.86 17.82
N MET A 13 -17.84 5.72 17.52
CA MET A 13 -18.30 5.14 16.25
C MET A 13 -17.84 5.97 15.04
N ALA A 14 -17.95 7.30 15.12
CA ALA A 14 -17.46 8.20 14.09
C ALA A 14 -15.94 8.05 13.88
N LYS A 15 -15.17 8.03 14.97
CA LYS A 15 -13.71 7.92 14.93
C LYS A 15 -13.22 6.57 14.38
N ARG A 16 -13.90 5.47 14.69
CA ARG A 16 -13.56 4.12 14.20
C ARG A 16 -13.59 3.99 12.68
N VAL A 17 -14.38 4.82 12.01
CA VAL A 17 -14.47 4.87 10.55
C VAL A 17 -13.85 6.13 9.95
N GLY A 18 -13.09 6.90 10.74
CA GLY A 18 -12.47 8.16 10.31
C GLY A 18 -13.48 9.18 9.79
N PHE A 19 -14.63 9.30 10.46
CA PHE A 19 -15.75 10.18 10.07
C PHE A 19 -16.25 9.97 8.64
N THR A 20 -16.09 8.76 8.09
CA THR A 20 -16.52 8.42 6.73
C THR A 20 -17.82 7.61 6.79
N CYS A 21 -18.78 7.91 5.90
CA CYS A 21 -20.02 7.13 5.78
C CYS A 21 -19.73 5.65 5.50
N SER A 22 -20.31 4.73 6.29
CA SER A 22 -20.09 3.28 6.15
C SER A 22 -20.81 2.64 4.96
N ASN A 23 -21.70 3.36 4.26
CA ASN A 23 -22.28 2.86 3.02
C ASN A 23 -21.18 2.76 1.94
N PRO A 24 -20.91 1.55 1.39
CA PRO A 24 -19.81 1.32 0.44
C PRO A 24 -19.95 2.12 -0.85
N GLU A 25 -21.16 2.49 -1.26
CA GLU A 25 -21.40 3.30 -2.48
C GLU A 25 -21.34 4.81 -2.22
N CYS A 26 -21.28 5.24 -0.94
CA CYS A 26 -21.28 6.65 -0.57
C CYS A 26 -19.90 7.12 -0.12
N GLN A 27 -19.34 6.51 0.92
CA GLN A 27 -18.00 6.77 1.48
C GLN A 27 -17.62 8.26 1.65
N MET A 28 -18.60 9.16 1.77
CA MET A 28 -18.33 10.59 1.92
C MET A 28 -17.83 10.91 3.33
N LEU A 29 -16.97 11.94 3.44
CA LEU A 29 -16.60 12.51 4.72
C LEU A 29 -17.83 13.19 5.35
N THR A 30 -18.06 12.95 6.63
CA THR A 30 -19.24 13.46 7.34
C THR A 30 -18.91 14.61 8.29
N VAL A 31 -17.67 15.09 8.32
CA VAL A 31 -17.21 16.19 9.17
C VAL A 31 -16.38 17.18 8.35
N GLY A 32 -16.44 18.45 8.72
CA GLY A 32 -15.66 19.52 8.12
C GLY A 32 -15.57 20.76 9.02
N PRO A 33 -14.85 21.79 8.57
CA PRO A 33 -14.72 23.03 9.31
C PRO A 33 -16.07 23.74 9.48
N ASN A 34 -16.14 24.65 10.45
CA ASN A 34 -17.26 25.56 10.66
C ASN A 34 -16.75 27.01 10.58
N SER A 35 -17.65 27.97 10.35
CA SER A 35 -17.30 29.40 10.38
C SER A 35 -16.89 29.88 11.78
N ASP A 36 -17.34 29.19 12.83
CA ASP A 36 -16.84 29.35 14.19
C ASP A 36 -15.63 28.43 14.41
N GLU A 37 -14.47 29.02 14.71
CA GLU A 37 -13.19 28.32 14.90
C GLU A 37 -13.21 27.26 16.01
N ASN A 38 -14.13 27.38 16.98
CA ASN A 38 -14.27 26.42 18.09
C ASN A 38 -15.25 25.28 17.77
N LYS A 39 -15.74 25.18 16.54
CA LYS A 39 -16.73 24.18 16.11
C LYS A 39 -16.31 23.45 14.86
N ASN A 40 -16.95 22.30 14.65
CA ASN A 40 -16.94 21.57 13.39
C ASN A 40 -18.37 21.44 12.89
N THR A 41 -18.52 21.27 11.58
CA THR A 41 -19.78 20.92 10.94
C THR A 41 -19.80 19.42 10.73
N SER A 42 -20.85 18.73 11.19
CA SER A 42 -21.01 17.30 10.98
C SER A 42 -22.38 16.97 10.41
N ILE A 43 -22.40 16.13 9.38
CA ILE A 43 -23.61 15.53 8.79
C ILE A 43 -23.70 14.03 9.11
N GLY A 44 -22.84 13.55 10.01
CA GLY A 44 -22.75 12.15 10.38
C GLY A 44 -23.74 11.78 11.49
N VAL A 45 -24.28 10.58 11.41
CA VAL A 45 -25.31 10.03 12.29
C VAL A 45 -24.88 8.62 12.71
N ALA A 46 -24.91 8.36 14.01
CA ALA A 46 -24.85 7.00 14.53
C ALA A 46 -26.23 6.35 14.37
N ALA A 47 -26.41 5.58 13.30
CA ALA A 47 -27.66 4.90 12.99
C ALA A 47 -27.71 3.54 13.70
N HIS A 48 -28.89 3.17 14.17
CA HIS A 48 -29.14 1.86 14.77
C HIS A 48 -29.31 0.80 13.68
N ILE A 49 -28.59 -0.32 13.81
CA ILE A 49 -28.77 -1.49 12.94
C ILE A 49 -30.12 -2.15 13.25
N THR A 50 -30.37 -2.42 14.54
CA THR A 50 -31.70 -2.81 15.07
C THR A 50 -32.27 -1.67 15.90
N ALA A 51 -33.57 -1.36 15.72
CA ALA A 51 -34.13 -0.14 16.27
C ALA A 51 -33.99 0.01 17.80
N ALA A 52 -33.79 1.26 18.22
CA ALA A 52 -33.81 1.69 19.61
C ALA A 52 -35.19 1.62 20.31
N SER A 53 -36.24 1.22 19.59
CA SER A 53 -37.61 1.14 20.11
C SER A 53 -38.46 0.15 19.33
N LYS A 54 -39.46 -0.44 19.99
CA LYS A 54 -40.33 -1.53 19.46
C LYS A 54 -40.96 -1.28 18.09
N LYS A 55 -41.26 -0.02 17.76
CA LYS A 55 -41.92 0.36 16.49
C LYS A 55 -40.94 0.75 15.38
N GLY A 56 -39.63 0.66 15.64
CA GLY A 56 -38.63 1.10 14.69
C GLY A 56 -38.21 0.02 13.68
N PRO A 57 -37.46 0.41 12.64
CA PRO A 57 -36.89 -0.50 11.65
C PRO A 57 -36.07 -1.63 12.26
N ARG A 58 -36.29 -2.87 11.80
CA ARG A 58 -35.49 -4.05 12.21
C ARG A 58 -35.40 -4.22 13.74
N TYR A 59 -36.46 -3.90 14.48
CA TYR A 59 -36.45 -4.05 15.94
C TYR A 59 -36.24 -5.54 16.32
N ASP A 60 -35.31 -5.78 17.24
CA ASP A 60 -35.05 -7.09 17.82
C ASP A 60 -35.47 -7.09 19.29
N GLU A 61 -36.43 -7.94 19.62
CA GLU A 61 -36.98 -8.07 20.97
C GLU A 61 -36.06 -8.80 21.94
N ASN A 62 -35.10 -9.58 21.43
CA ASN A 62 -34.16 -10.36 22.23
C ASN A 62 -33.04 -9.51 22.81
N LEU A 63 -32.83 -8.30 22.27
CA LEU A 63 -31.80 -7.39 22.77
C LEU A 63 -32.25 -6.71 24.07
N SER A 64 -31.35 -6.62 25.04
CA SER A 64 -31.50 -5.74 26.20
C SER A 64 -31.36 -4.26 25.80
N SER A 65 -31.80 -3.35 26.68
CA SER A 65 -31.59 -1.91 26.49
C SER A 65 -30.10 -1.56 26.35
N LYS A 66 -29.23 -2.21 27.13
CA LYS A 66 -27.78 -2.03 27.06
C LYS A 66 -27.20 -2.46 25.71
N GLU A 67 -27.68 -3.56 25.16
CA GLU A 67 -27.25 -4.04 23.83
C GLU A 67 -27.77 -3.16 22.71
N ARG A 68 -29.01 -2.64 22.81
CA ARG A 68 -29.55 -1.68 21.84
C ARG A 68 -28.74 -0.38 21.78
N GLN A 69 -28.23 0.07 22.92
CA GLN A 69 -27.33 1.23 23.05
C GLN A 69 -25.85 0.88 22.81
N GLY A 70 -25.53 -0.39 22.57
CA GLY A 70 -24.17 -0.88 22.39
C GLY A 70 -23.60 -0.46 21.04
N ILE A 71 -22.29 -0.18 20.99
CA ILE A 71 -21.61 0.21 19.75
C ILE A 71 -21.73 -0.85 18.65
N THR A 72 -21.85 -2.12 19.03
CA THR A 72 -22.06 -3.26 18.11
C THR A 72 -23.43 -3.26 17.44
N ASN A 73 -24.39 -2.46 17.93
CA ASN A 73 -25.68 -2.26 17.30
C ASN A 73 -25.75 -0.99 16.44
N GLY A 74 -24.62 -0.32 16.21
CA GLY A 74 -24.59 0.92 15.44
C GLY A 74 -23.75 0.86 14.18
N VAL A 75 -24.07 1.75 13.24
CA VAL A 75 -23.32 2.01 12.01
C VAL A 75 -23.27 3.52 11.76
N TRP A 76 -22.09 4.04 11.38
CA TRP A 76 -21.93 5.48 11.14
C TRP A 76 -22.27 5.81 9.69
N LEU A 77 -23.25 6.69 9.47
CA LEU A 77 -23.73 7.05 8.14
C LEU A 77 -23.84 8.58 7.99
N CYS A 78 -23.81 9.09 6.76
CA CYS A 78 -24.28 10.44 6.51
C CYS A 78 -25.80 10.52 6.69
N GLN A 79 -26.33 11.71 6.93
CA GLN A 79 -27.77 11.94 7.15
C GLN A 79 -28.66 11.34 6.04
N SER A 80 -28.25 11.44 4.78
CA SER A 80 -29.00 10.87 3.65
C SER A 80 -29.02 9.33 3.69
N CYS A 81 -27.86 8.71 3.95
CA CYS A 81 -27.77 7.25 4.04
C CYS A 81 -28.51 6.70 5.27
N SER A 82 -28.51 7.41 6.40
CA SER A 82 -29.27 6.97 7.57
C SER A 82 -30.77 6.95 7.31
N VAL A 83 -31.29 7.92 6.54
CA VAL A 83 -32.71 7.93 6.14
C VAL A 83 -33.00 6.83 5.12
N LEU A 84 -32.09 6.60 4.17
CA LEU A 84 -32.24 5.57 3.13
C LEU A 84 -32.42 4.17 3.73
N ILE A 85 -31.58 3.78 4.69
CA ILE A 85 -31.61 2.43 5.26
C ILE A 85 -32.88 2.15 6.08
N ASP A 86 -33.50 3.18 6.63
CA ASP A 86 -34.71 3.06 7.44
C ASP A 86 -35.99 3.04 6.59
N ARG A 87 -35.94 3.60 5.37
CA ARG A 87 -37.08 3.60 4.43
C ARG A 87 -37.24 2.29 3.67
N ASP A 88 -36.18 1.51 3.50
CA ASP A 88 -36.19 0.25 2.74
C ASP A 88 -35.53 -0.88 3.54
N THR A 89 -36.22 -1.34 4.58
CA THR A 89 -35.72 -2.38 5.48
C THR A 89 -35.54 -3.74 4.80
N GLY A 90 -36.26 -4.00 3.70
CA GLY A 90 -36.11 -5.22 2.90
C GLY A 90 -34.79 -5.25 2.13
N LYS A 91 -34.38 -4.12 1.55
CA LYS A 91 -33.07 -3.99 0.89
C LYS A 91 -31.91 -3.90 1.87
N PHE A 92 -32.11 -3.21 3.00
CA PHE A 92 -31.07 -2.97 4.00
C PHE A 92 -31.28 -3.82 5.25
N SER A 93 -30.90 -5.10 5.15
CA SER A 93 -30.99 -6.08 6.24
C SER A 93 -30.00 -5.81 7.38
N ILE A 94 -30.22 -6.47 8.53
CA ILE A 94 -29.33 -6.41 9.69
C ILE A 94 -27.91 -6.87 9.32
N GLU A 95 -27.80 -7.98 8.60
CA GLU A 95 -26.54 -8.58 8.17
C GLU A 95 -25.78 -7.65 7.23
N LEU A 96 -26.48 -7.00 6.29
CA LEU A 96 -25.87 -6.05 5.37
C LEU A 96 -25.30 -4.84 6.12
N LEU A 97 -26.04 -4.28 7.08
CA LEU A 97 -25.59 -3.12 7.85
C LEU A 97 -24.42 -3.46 8.79
N LYS A 98 -24.41 -4.68 9.37
CA LYS A 98 -23.24 -5.20 10.10
C LYS A 98 -22.01 -5.29 9.19
N LYS A 99 -22.18 -5.82 7.97
CA LYS A 99 -21.11 -5.90 6.96
C LYS A 99 -20.61 -4.52 6.55
N TRP A 100 -21.50 -3.53 6.40
CA TRP A 100 -21.12 -2.15 6.10
C TRP A 100 -20.24 -1.54 7.19
N ARG A 101 -20.64 -1.70 8.46
CA ARG A 101 -19.82 -1.28 9.61
C ARG A 101 -18.44 -1.93 9.56
N ASP A 102 -18.38 -3.26 9.49
CA ASP A 102 -17.11 -4.01 9.57
C ASP A 102 -16.17 -3.64 8.42
N ASN A 103 -16.70 -3.52 7.20
CA ASN A 103 -15.91 -3.09 6.04
C ASN A 103 -15.43 -1.64 6.17
N ALA A 104 -16.24 -0.74 6.72
CA ALA A 104 -15.85 0.66 6.91
C ALA A 104 -14.73 0.80 7.95
N GLU A 105 -14.81 0.06 9.05
CA GLU A 105 -13.75 0.02 10.06
C GLU A 105 -12.46 -0.59 9.50
N LYS A 106 -12.57 -1.69 8.72
CA LYS A 106 -11.41 -2.28 8.04
C LYS A 106 -10.75 -1.27 7.09
N LYS A 107 -11.52 -0.61 6.23
CA LYS A 107 -11.02 0.44 5.32
C LYS A 107 -10.37 1.60 6.07
N ALA A 108 -10.94 2.03 7.20
CA ALA A 108 -10.36 3.07 8.03
C ALA A 108 -9.01 2.63 8.63
N SER A 109 -8.92 1.38 9.11
CA SER A 109 -7.65 0.81 9.58
C SER A 109 -6.62 0.69 8.45
N GLU A 110 -7.02 0.25 7.27
CA GLU A 110 -6.15 0.17 6.09
C GLU A 110 -5.58 1.56 5.77
N ARG A 111 -6.42 2.60 5.71
CA ARG A 111 -6.01 4.01 5.46
C ARG A 111 -5.05 4.53 6.52
N LEU A 112 -5.31 4.23 7.80
CA LEU A 112 -4.42 4.62 8.89
C LEU A 112 -3.05 3.94 8.75
N ASN A 113 -3.04 2.66 8.40
CA ASN A 113 -1.82 1.88 8.21
C ASN A 113 -1.10 2.20 6.90
N THR A 114 -1.77 2.72 5.87
CA THR A 114 -1.11 3.12 4.62
C THR A 114 -0.13 4.27 4.84
N GLN A 115 -0.30 5.07 5.90
CA GLN A 115 0.68 6.08 6.30
C GLN A 115 1.99 5.47 6.81
N LEU A 116 1.97 4.23 7.31
CA LEU A 116 3.16 3.46 7.66
C LEU A 116 3.80 2.79 6.42
N GLY A 117 3.06 2.72 5.30
CA GLY A 117 3.40 1.95 4.11
C GLY A 117 3.88 2.76 2.91
N LYS A 118 4.02 4.09 2.98
CA LYS A 118 4.70 4.89 1.93
C LYS A 118 6.20 4.58 1.93
N GLY A 119 6.54 3.42 1.36
CA GLY A 119 7.87 2.84 1.29
C GLY A 119 7.89 1.34 1.01
N ALA A 120 6.79 0.61 1.22
CA ALA A 120 6.76 -0.83 1.01
C ALA A 120 6.21 -1.17 -0.39
N MET A 121 7.08 -1.66 -1.26
CA MET A 121 6.85 -2.00 -2.67
C MET A 121 5.91 -3.20 -2.90
N PHE A 122 5.06 -3.58 -1.92
CA PHE A 122 4.37 -4.89 -1.90
C PHE A 122 2.96 -4.89 -1.31
N VAL A 123 2.17 -3.81 -1.39
CA VAL A 123 0.79 -3.82 -0.85
C VAL A 123 -0.25 -3.87 -1.98
N ASP A 124 -0.38 -5.05 -2.58
CA ASP A 124 -1.67 -5.70 -2.89
C ASP A 124 -1.40 -7.06 -3.55
N ASN A 125 -1.21 -8.11 -2.75
CA ASN A 125 -1.43 -9.47 -3.22
C ASN A 125 -1.73 -10.37 -2.03
N LYS A 126 -2.83 -11.11 -2.13
CA LYS A 126 -3.27 -12.15 -1.17
C LYS A 126 -2.23 -13.25 -0.91
N ASP A 127 -1.09 -13.21 -1.60
CA ASP A 127 0.01 -14.15 -1.49
C ASP A 127 1.04 -13.79 -0.40
N MET A 128 0.97 -12.61 0.23
CA MET A 128 1.99 -12.18 1.20
C MET A 128 1.72 -12.62 2.65
N GLU A 129 0.53 -13.16 2.95
CA GLU A 129 0.24 -13.74 4.27
C GLU A 129 1.02 -15.04 4.56
N SER A 130 1.80 -15.56 3.60
CA SER A 130 2.43 -16.88 3.73
C SER A 130 3.94 -16.90 4.03
N ILE A 131 4.66 -15.77 4.01
CA ILE A 131 6.12 -15.75 4.26
C ILE A 131 6.39 -15.63 5.76
N LYS A 132 6.67 -16.77 6.39
CA LYS A 132 7.03 -16.84 7.81
C LYS A 132 8.50 -16.42 7.99
N PRO A 133 8.86 -15.79 9.13
CA PRO A 133 10.26 -15.64 9.51
C PRO A 133 10.98 -16.99 9.42
N ASN A 134 12.15 -17.00 8.80
CA ASN A 134 12.98 -18.19 8.51
C ASN A 134 12.31 -19.22 7.59
N GLY A 135 11.26 -18.85 6.86
CA GLY A 135 10.63 -19.70 5.85
C GLY A 135 11.39 -19.65 4.52
N TYR A 136 11.60 -20.82 3.91
CA TYR A 136 12.13 -20.96 2.56
C TYR A 136 10.98 -21.23 1.58
N TYR A 137 11.00 -20.54 0.45
CA TYR A 137 9.95 -20.60 -0.57
C TYR A 137 10.58 -20.71 -1.96
N GLU A 138 9.90 -21.42 -2.84
CA GLU A 138 10.27 -21.56 -4.24
C GLU A 138 9.02 -21.35 -5.10
N LYS A 139 9.14 -20.51 -6.12
CA LYS A 139 8.08 -20.25 -7.09
C LYS A 139 8.67 -20.24 -8.50
N GLU A 140 7.87 -20.68 -9.46
CA GLU A 140 8.22 -20.63 -10.88
C GLU A 140 7.21 -19.74 -11.61
N PHE A 141 7.70 -18.79 -12.40
CA PHE A 141 6.88 -17.88 -13.19
C PHE A 141 7.47 -17.74 -14.59
N ASN A 142 6.70 -18.08 -15.62
CA ASN A 142 7.14 -17.98 -17.02
C ASN A 142 8.50 -18.66 -17.28
N GLY A 143 8.75 -19.82 -16.65
CA GLY A 143 10.00 -20.57 -16.76
C GLY A 143 11.19 -20.00 -15.96
N GLN A 144 11.00 -18.92 -15.21
CA GLN A 144 11.98 -18.37 -14.28
C GLN A 144 11.73 -18.94 -12.89
N LYS A 145 12.77 -19.40 -12.21
CA LYS A 145 12.66 -19.92 -10.84
C LYS A 145 13.14 -18.86 -9.86
N VAL A 146 12.34 -18.62 -8.84
CA VAL A 146 12.66 -17.68 -7.76
C VAL A 146 12.58 -18.46 -6.45
N LYS A 147 13.70 -18.56 -5.75
CA LYS A 147 13.75 -19.03 -4.39
C LYS A 147 13.99 -17.85 -3.48
N TYR A 148 13.32 -17.82 -2.34
CA TYR A 148 13.50 -16.73 -1.40
C TYR A 148 13.30 -17.20 0.03
N PHE A 149 14.04 -16.60 0.95
CA PHE A 149 13.85 -16.81 2.38
C PHE A 149 13.98 -15.49 3.14
N LEU A 150 13.17 -15.37 4.19
CA LEU A 150 13.19 -14.22 5.08
C LEU A 150 14.04 -14.54 6.30
N ASP A 151 15.18 -13.88 6.46
CA ASP A 151 16.03 -13.98 7.66
C ASP A 151 15.94 -12.68 8.45
N GLY A 152 15.14 -12.72 9.52
CA GLY A 152 14.79 -11.53 10.29
C GLY A 152 14.14 -10.45 9.42
N LYS A 153 14.90 -9.39 9.14
CA LYS A 153 14.48 -8.21 8.37
C LYS A 153 14.94 -8.21 6.92
N PHE A 154 15.71 -9.22 6.52
CA PHE A 154 16.33 -9.30 5.20
C PHE A 154 15.66 -10.38 4.36
N LEU A 155 15.28 -10.00 3.15
CA LEU A 155 14.77 -10.94 2.16
C LEU A 155 15.90 -11.36 1.23
N HIS A 156 16.28 -12.62 1.32
CA HIS A 156 17.26 -13.22 0.43
C HIS A 156 16.54 -13.83 -0.77
N VAL A 157 16.97 -13.51 -1.99
CA VAL A 157 16.35 -13.94 -3.23
C VAL A 157 17.39 -14.53 -4.17
N GLU A 158 17.18 -15.76 -4.58
CA GLU A 158 17.87 -16.43 -5.68
C GLU A 158 16.93 -16.46 -6.89
N HIS A 159 17.33 -15.81 -7.97
CA HIS A 159 16.55 -15.69 -9.20
C HIS A 159 17.28 -16.36 -10.37
N GLU A 160 16.77 -17.51 -10.79
CA GLU A 160 17.17 -18.19 -12.01
C GLU A 160 16.32 -17.71 -13.19
N GLN A 161 16.86 -16.77 -13.98
CA GLN A 161 16.15 -16.18 -15.13
C GLN A 161 16.14 -17.10 -16.37
N ALA A 162 17.15 -17.95 -16.48
CA ALA A 162 17.28 -19.00 -17.49
C ALA A 162 18.19 -20.09 -16.91
N ALA A 163 18.18 -21.28 -17.52
CA ALA A 163 18.96 -22.42 -17.04
C ALA A 163 20.44 -22.04 -16.79
N GLY A 164 20.86 -22.06 -15.52
CA GLY A 164 22.23 -21.72 -15.10
C GLY A 164 22.55 -20.23 -15.00
N ILE A 165 21.62 -19.32 -15.28
CA ILE A 165 21.77 -17.87 -15.08
C ILE A 165 21.06 -17.49 -13.77
N ILE A 166 21.82 -17.55 -12.68
CA ILE A 166 21.32 -17.34 -11.33
C ILE A 166 21.89 -16.04 -10.76
N ALA A 167 21.01 -15.12 -10.36
CA ALA A 167 21.36 -13.92 -9.62
C ALA A 167 20.91 -14.05 -8.17
N TYR A 168 21.70 -13.51 -7.25
CA TYR A 168 21.36 -13.46 -5.84
C TYR A 168 21.26 -12.02 -5.37
N TYR A 169 20.23 -11.72 -4.58
CA TYR A 169 20.00 -10.42 -3.97
C TYR A 169 19.63 -10.56 -2.50
N VAL A 170 20.03 -9.59 -1.70
CA VAL A 170 19.54 -9.39 -0.34
C VAL A 170 18.88 -8.02 -0.30
N MET A 171 17.64 -7.97 0.16
CA MET A 171 16.86 -6.75 0.27
C MET A 171 16.50 -6.44 1.73
N ASP A 172 16.48 -5.17 2.08
CA ASP A 172 15.96 -4.68 3.37
C ASP A 172 14.42 -4.58 3.38
N GLU A 173 13.83 -4.21 4.53
CA GLU A 173 12.38 -4.02 4.69
C GLU A 173 11.78 -2.96 3.74
N ALA A 174 12.60 -2.06 3.21
CA ALA A 174 12.19 -1.03 2.26
C ALA A 174 12.38 -1.45 0.79
N GLY A 175 12.81 -2.70 0.54
CA GLY A 175 13.04 -3.25 -0.79
C GLY A 175 14.34 -2.78 -1.46
N ASN A 176 15.25 -2.12 -0.72
CA ASN A 176 16.54 -1.73 -1.27
C ASN A 176 17.46 -2.95 -1.30
N ILE A 177 18.16 -3.16 -2.42
CA ILE A 177 19.19 -4.20 -2.54
C ILE A 177 20.42 -3.77 -1.72
N VAL A 178 20.70 -4.49 -0.65
CA VAL A 178 21.86 -4.25 0.24
C VAL A 178 23.05 -5.14 -0.08
N GLU A 179 22.82 -6.31 -0.68
CA GLU A 179 23.86 -7.21 -1.20
C GLU A 179 23.39 -7.85 -2.51
N HIS A 180 24.31 -8.13 -3.43
CA HIS A 180 24.01 -8.84 -4.66
C HIS A 180 25.20 -9.69 -5.13
N LYS A 181 24.91 -10.78 -5.84
CA LYS A 181 25.89 -11.58 -6.60
C LYS A 181 25.33 -11.81 -7.99
N TRP A 182 26.00 -11.24 -8.99
CA TRP A 182 25.55 -11.29 -10.36
C TRP A 182 26.17 -12.47 -11.10
N PRO A 183 25.45 -13.09 -12.05
CA PRO A 183 25.92 -14.25 -12.80
C PRO A 183 27.07 -13.94 -13.76
N PHE A 184 27.28 -12.66 -14.09
CA PHE A 184 28.32 -12.22 -15.02
C PHE A 184 29.04 -10.97 -14.48
N PRO A 185 30.30 -10.73 -14.88
CA PRO A 185 30.99 -9.47 -14.61
C PRO A 185 30.27 -8.26 -15.20
N LEU A 186 30.35 -7.11 -14.52
CA LEU A 186 29.72 -5.86 -14.95
C LEU A 186 30.15 -5.42 -16.35
N GLU A 187 31.37 -5.76 -16.76
CA GLU A 187 31.92 -5.40 -18.08
C GLU A 187 31.12 -5.99 -19.25
N GLN A 188 30.34 -7.04 -18.98
CA GLN A 188 29.47 -7.67 -19.97
C GLN A 188 28.08 -7.04 -20.05
N TYR A 189 27.73 -6.12 -19.14
CA TYR A 189 26.42 -5.47 -19.12
C TYR A 189 26.42 -4.16 -19.90
N GLU A 190 25.33 -3.96 -20.63
CA GLU A 190 25.00 -2.69 -21.25
C GLU A 190 24.03 -1.91 -20.35
N LEU A 191 24.44 -0.71 -19.92
CA LEU A 191 23.56 0.20 -19.18
C LEU A 191 22.90 1.20 -20.14
N ILE A 192 21.58 1.12 -20.20
CA ILE A 192 20.71 1.87 -21.10
C ILE A 192 19.88 2.86 -20.28
N ILE A 193 19.97 4.14 -20.62
CA ILE A 193 19.14 5.21 -20.03
C ILE A 193 18.27 5.75 -21.15
N GLN A 194 16.96 5.85 -20.92
CA GLN A 194 16.08 6.45 -21.92
C GLN A 194 16.49 7.92 -22.16
N PRO A 195 16.73 8.34 -23.42
CA PRO A 195 17.30 9.67 -23.70
C PRO A 195 16.47 10.84 -23.18
N ASP A 196 15.15 10.70 -23.14
CA ASP A 196 14.21 11.71 -22.66
C ASP A 196 14.26 11.93 -21.14
N LEU A 197 14.90 11.02 -20.39
CA LEU A 197 15.15 11.17 -18.96
C LEU A 197 16.34 12.06 -18.65
N ILE A 198 17.31 12.13 -19.55
CA ILE A 198 18.61 12.75 -19.31
C ILE A 198 18.48 14.27 -19.42
N LEU A 199 18.79 14.98 -18.34
CA LEU A 199 18.89 16.45 -18.33
C LEU A 199 20.32 16.91 -18.60
N LYS A 200 21.30 16.23 -18.01
CA LYS A 200 22.71 16.61 -18.09
C LYS A 200 23.61 15.40 -17.81
N VAL A 201 24.72 15.30 -18.53
CA VAL A 201 25.80 14.35 -18.24
C VAL A 201 27.06 15.12 -17.91
N VAL A 202 27.68 14.81 -16.77
CA VAL A 202 28.95 15.40 -16.34
C VAL A 202 30.03 14.30 -16.36
N PRO A 203 30.92 14.31 -17.37
CA PRO A 203 32.04 13.37 -17.42
C PRO A 203 33.20 13.82 -16.53
N GLU A 204 33.90 12.86 -15.95
CA GLU A 204 35.07 13.03 -15.08
C GLU A 204 36.06 11.89 -15.39
N ILE A 205 37.35 12.20 -15.56
CA ILE A 205 38.40 11.19 -15.69
C ILE A 205 39.01 10.97 -14.30
N LEU A 206 38.94 9.74 -13.82
CA LEU A 206 39.51 9.34 -12.53
C LEU A 206 41.01 9.10 -12.65
N THR A 207 41.72 9.21 -11.53
CA THR A 207 43.20 9.08 -11.45
C THR A 207 43.75 7.75 -11.96
N ASN A 208 42.91 6.70 -11.99
CA ASN A 208 43.23 5.37 -12.51
C ASN A 208 42.87 5.17 -13.99
N GLY A 209 42.53 6.25 -14.72
CA GLY A 209 42.15 6.18 -16.14
C GLY A 209 40.72 5.70 -16.39
N LEU A 210 39.93 5.45 -15.35
CA LEU A 210 38.50 5.17 -15.48
C LEU A 210 37.74 6.46 -15.82
N ARG A 211 36.68 6.33 -16.61
CA ARG A 211 35.77 7.43 -16.92
C ARG A 211 34.52 7.32 -16.06
N LYS A 212 34.30 8.32 -15.21
CA LYS A 212 33.07 8.49 -14.45
C LYS A 212 32.12 9.44 -15.18
N GLU A 213 30.84 9.14 -15.17
CA GLU A 213 29.78 9.96 -15.73
C GLU A 213 28.69 10.11 -14.67
N THR A 214 28.45 11.34 -14.24
CA THR A 214 27.32 11.69 -13.39
C THR A 214 26.17 12.15 -14.29
N VAL A 215 25.14 11.33 -14.41
CA VAL A 215 23.95 11.58 -15.23
C VAL A 215 22.84 12.13 -14.35
N TYR A 216 22.50 13.40 -14.55
CA TYR A 216 21.36 14.05 -13.92
C TYR A 216 20.13 13.83 -14.78
N MET A 217 19.07 13.32 -14.18
CA MET A 217 17.82 12.97 -14.85
C MET A 217 16.65 13.77 -14.29
N LYS A 218 15.49 13.69 -14.96
CA LYS A 218 14.22 14.22 -14.47
C LYS A 218 13.91 13.69 -13.06
N TRP A 219 13.10 14.46 -12.32
CA TRP A 219 12.65 14.15 -10.95
C TRP A 219 13.77 14.02 -9.90
N GLY A 220 14.89 14.71 -10.11
CA GLY A 220 15.99 14.74 -9.16
C GLY A 220 16.81 13.45 -9.11
N LYS A 221 16.56 12.48 -10.01
CA LYS A 221 17.35 11.25 -10.06
C LYS A 221 18.76 11.52 -10.58
N VAL A 222 19.75 10.89 -9.94
CA VAL A 222 21.15 10.94 -10.36
C VAL A 222 21.67 9.51 -10.50
N ALA A 223 22.38 9.24 -11.59
CA ALA A 223 23.14 8.01 -11.79
C ALA A 223 24.63 8.34 -11.86
N VAL A 224 25.45 7.55 -11.16
CA VAL A 224 26.91 7.59 -11.31
C VAL A 224 27.32 6.33 -12.05
N ILE A 225 28.03 6.48 -13.16
CA ILE A 225 28.44 5.37 -14.01
C ILE A 225 29.94 5.45 -14.22
N ILE A 226 30.65 4.34 -14.03
CA ILE A 226 32.10 4.26 -14.21
C ILE A 226 32.40 3.20 -15.25
N ARG A 227 33.19 3.59 -16.26
CA ARG A 227 33.62 2.72 -17.35
C ARG A 227 35.13 2.68 -17.46
N ASN A 228 35.66 1.56 -17.94
CA ASN A 228 37.07 1.41 -18.27
C ASN A 228 37.40 2.08 -19.62
N SER A 229 38.68 2.02 -20.02
CA SER A 229 39.17 2.57 -21.29
C SER A 229 38.53 1.94 -22.53
N GLN A 230 38.00 0.72 -22.42
CA GLN A 230 37.27 0.02 -23.47
C GLN A 230 35.77 0.37 -23.48
N LYS A 231 35.33 1.36 -22.69
CA LYS A 231 33.93 1.75 -22.49
C LYS A 231 33.04 0.66 -21.86
N GLN A 232 33.64 -0.35 -21.23
CA GLN A 232 32.90 -1.38 -20.52
C GLN A 232 32.51 -0.90 -19.11
N LEU A 233 31.36 -1.33 -18.62
CA LEU A 233 30.85 -0.94 -17.32
C LEU A 233 31.66 -1.60 -16.19
N VAL A 234 32.19 -0.79 -15.28
CA VAL A 234 32.96 -1.27 -14.11
C VAL A 234 32.18 -1.06 -12.83
N HIS A 235 31.41 0.03 -12.75
CA HIS A 235 30.57 0.33 -11.60
C HIS A 235 29.40 1.21 -12.03
N PHE A 236 28.28 1.09 -11.35
CA PHE A 236 27.22 2.07 -11.42
C PHE A 236 26.49 2.17 -10.07
N HIS A 237 25.92 3.35 -9.83
CA HIS A 237 25.05 3.59 -8.70
C HIS A 237 23.85 4.40 -9.17
N VAL A 238 22.65 3.90 -8.85
CA VAL A 238 21.36 4.53 -9.13
C VAL A 238 20.51 4.30 -7.90
N GLU A 239 19.99 5.37 -7.31
CA GLU A 239 19.27 5.27 -6.04
C GLU A 239 18.01 4.39 -6.16
N LYS A 240 17.18 4.59 -7.21
CA LYS A 240 15.97 3.78 -7.50
C LYS A 240 15.56 3.79 -8.98
N GLY A 241 14.89 2.72 -9.41
CA GLY A 241 14.16 2.65 -10.69
C GLY A 241 15.02 2.22 -11.88
N PHE A 242 15.84 1.20 -11.67
CA PHE A 242 16.44 0.45 -12.76
C PHE A 242 15.91 -0.99 -12.78
N THR A 243 15.90 -1.61 -13.95
CA THR A 243 15.58 -3.03 -14.16
C THR A 243 16.78 -3.73 -14.75
N ILE A 244 16.95 -5.01 -14.43
CA ILE A 244 18.06 -5.81 -14.96
C ILE A 244 17.57 -7.11 -15.58
N ASN A 245 18.13 -7.44 -16.74
CA ASN A 245 17.97 -8.72 -17.40
C ASN A 245 19.37 -9.33 -17.55
N HIS A 246 19.62 -10.41 -16.82
CA HIS A 246 20.90 -11.10 -16.82
C HIS A 246 21.09 -11.98 -18.06
N VAL A 247 20.00 -12.41 -18.71
CA VAL A 247 20.04 -13.16 -19.97
C VAL A 247 20.52 -12.26 -21.11
N GLU A 248 19.94 -11.08 -21.24
CA GLU A 248 20.32 -10.08 -22.24
C GLU A 248 21.54 -9.24 -21.83
N LYS A 249 21.95 -9.35 -20.55
CA LYS A 249 23.01 -8.54 -19.93
C LYS A 249 22.76 -7.05 -20.10
N LYS A 250 21.54 -6.63 -19.79
CA LYS A 250 21.09 -5.24 -19.92
C LYS A 250 20.55 -4.70 -18.61
N ILE A 251 20.88 -3.44 -18.36
CA ILE A 251 20.41 -2.65 -17.22
C ILE A 251 19.67 -1.44 -17.81
N TRP A 252 18.39 -1.29 -17.52
CA TRP A 252 17.61 -0.14 -17.97
C TRP A 252 17.31 0.80 -16.82
N ILE A 253 17.53 2.09 -17.03
CA ILE A 253 17.00 3.14 -16.15
C ILE A 253 15.77 3.71 -16.83
N ASN A 254 14.60 3.43 -16.24
CA ASN A 254 13.29 3.80 -16.78
C ASN A 254 12.69 5.00 -16.02
N PRO A 255 11.73 5.72 -16.64
CA PRO A 255 10.90 6.68 -15.93
C PRO A 255 10.21 5.99 -14.73
N PRO A 256 9.91 6.73 -13.64
CA PRO A 256 9.00 6.25 -12.62
C PRO A 256 7.66 5.89 -13.28
N GLU A 257 7.11 4.74 -12.93
CA GLU A 257 5.73 4.42 -13.26
C GLU A 257 4.82 5.33 -12.41
N PHE A 258 4.07 6.20 -13.07
CA PHE A 258 3.00 6.96 -12.44
C PHE A 258 1.74 6.10 -12.46
N ASN A 259 1.59 5.24 -11.45
CA ASN A 259 0.32 4.56 -11.16
C ASN A 259 -0.59 5.47 -10.33
#